data_AF-A0A4V5UWB4-F1
#
_entry.id   AF-A0A4V5UWB4-F1
#
_cell.length_a   1.000
_cell.length_b   1.000
_cell.length_c   1.000
_cell.angle_alpha   90.00
_cell.angle_beta   90.00
_cell.angle_gamma   90.00
#
_symmetry.space_group_name_H-M   'P 1'
#
loop_
_entity.id
_entity.type
_entity.pdbx_description
1 polymer ?
#
loop_
_entity_poly.entity_id
_entity_poly.type
_entity_poly.pdbx_seq_one_letter_code
_entity_poly.pdbx_strand_id
1 'polypeptide(L)'
;MDRAVTPDPQQTSTRPDGFDLGNRVGLVHGPTTDPDAERLVRDTLTRAGVTTIVDGEAAVTVHLGGTGLDVEPAAGLPAEGYVVAVGDHQIVLDGVDIRGTYYAALTLDQLVEGNHVDGVEIRDWPTLPYRGSIEGFYGTPWSHADRLDHLDYLGAHKLNTYQYAPKDDVYHREQWRDPYPADKLAELGELIERAQRNKVDFTFALSPGLSIAYTSDDDFQALIAKFEALYALGVRVFNVPLDDIEYEKWHADEDASKYGSGGGAAGAAQADLCNRVQREWIATKPDVAPLQMVPTEYYDVEETPYKQALREQLDPAVIVHWTGTAVVPEQITSAQAAAAKAVFGHDILIWDNYPVNDYAHGRILLAPYTGREPGLAEHVVGVISNPMNQAAASKLALYSFAEFGWKPATYDADASWHRAIAERAGGDAATIAALEVFADLTTYDGKLHLTNAPVLASKLAAFKATWDGGDLAGAIAELEPYLEAIENASAQIRSGVSDPEFEAETDSWLDASFYWGGALRQALRVFEAQAEGNESDVATARDEIEHLITQANEIRDVRLPHSKVPLRIGDGVADAFVAQATGSVS
;
A
#
# COMPACT_ATOMS: atom_id res chain seq x y z
N MET A 1 -10.50 -27.40 -1.47
CA MET A 1 -9.40 -26.43 -1.68
C MET A 1 -9.26 -25.77 -0.33
N ASP A 2 -8.16 -25.99 0.39
CA ASP A 2 -7.92 -25.24 1.63
C ASP A 2 -7.86 -23.76 1.24
N ARG A 3 -8.86 -22.98 1.67
CA ARG A 3 -8.88 -21.55 1.38
C ARG A 3 -7.79 -20.89 2.22
N ALA A 4 -6.90 -20.17 1.55
CA ALA A 4 -5.81 -19.49 2.22
C ALA A 4 -6.36 -18.30 3.01
N VAL A 5 -6.04 -18.24 4.31
CA VAL A 5 -6.22 -17.04 5.14
C VAL A 5 -5.14 -16.04 4.74
N THR A 6 -5.51 -14.77 4.58
CA THR A 6 -4.60 -13.66 4.28
C THR A 6 -4.71 -12.55 5.34
N PRO A 7 -3.60 -11.96 5.79
CA PRO A 7 -2.22 -12.46 5.62
C PRO A 7 -2.03 -13.89 6.16
N ASP A 8 -1.02 -14.59 5.63
CA ASP A 8 -0.70 -15.99 5.99
C ASP A 8 -0.42 -16.11 7.51
N PRO A 9 -1.17 -16.95 8.25
CA PRO A 9 -0.99 -17.07 9.68
C PRO A 9 0.36 -17.66 10.07
N GLN A 10 0.87 -17.31 11.26
CA GLN A 10 2.11 -17.88 11.79
C GLN A 10 2.02 -19.39 11.99
N GLN A 11 0.90 -19.87 12.52
CA GLN A 11 0.65 -21.30 12.77
C GLN A 11 -0.80 -21.66 12.47
N THR A 12 -0.99 -22.75 11.73
CA THR A 12 -2.30 -23.32 11.38
C THR A 12 -2.26 -24.82 11.57
N SER A 13 -3.27 -25.38 12.25
CA SER A 13 -3.49 -26.82 12.41
C SER A 13 -4.93 -27.14 12.08
N THR A 14 -5.17 -28.16 11.26
CA THR A 14 -6.53 -28.60 10.93
C THR A 14 -7.11 -29.44 12.07
N ARG A 15 -8.43 -29.34 12.25
CA ARG A 15 -9.20 -30.16 13.18
C ARG A 15 -10.33 -30.89 12.42
N PRO A 16 -10.70 -32.11 12.82
CA PRO A 16 -11.68 -32.90 12.08
C PRO A 16 -13.15 -32.55 12.40
N ASP A 17 -13.38 -31.63 13.33
CA ASP A 17 -14.65 -31.36 14.00
C ASP A 17 -15.29 -30.02 13.57
N GLY A 18 -15.14 -29.64 12.29
CA GLY A 18 -15.87 -28.55 11.66
C GLY A 18 -17.39 -28.78 11.66
N PHE A 19 -18.18 -27.71 11.54
CA PHE A 19 -19.64 -27.77 11.72
C PHE A 19 -20.39 -26.66 10.96
N ASP A 20 -21.69 -26.88 10.78
CA ASP A 20 -22.61 -25.85 10.29
C ASP A 20 -23.05 -24.92 11.43
N LEU A 21 -23.01 -23.61 11.20
CA LEU A 21 -23.41 -22.58 12.17
C LEU A 21 -24.90 -22.67 12.52
N GLY A 22 -25.73 -23.15 11.58
CA GLY A 22 -27.17 -23.21 11.71
C GLY A 22 -27.83 -21.83 11.74
N ASN A 23 -29.04 -21.76 12.31
CA ASN A 23 -29.84 -20.53 12.33
C ASN A 23 -29.70 -19.73 13.63
N ARG A 24 -29.11 -20.33 14.68
CA ARG A 24 -29.02 -19.74 16.01
C ARG A 24 -27.64 -19.95 16.61
N VAL A 25 -26.95 -18.86 16.89
CA VAL A 25 -25.60 -18.83 17.48
C VAL A 25 -25.61 -18.03 18.78
N GLY A 26 -24.90 -18.52 19.79
CA GLY A 26 -24.62 -17.82 21.04
C GLY A 26 -23.33 -17.01 20.91
N LEU A 27 -23.28 -15.83 21.50
CA LEU A 27 -22.10 -14.98 21.57
C LEU A 27 -21.76 -14.71 23.03
N VAL A 28 -20.59 -15.17 23.46
CA VAL A 28 -20.04 -14.98 24.81
C VAL A 28 -18.90 -13.97 24.72
N HIS A 29 -19.02 -12.87 25.46
CA HIS A 29 -18.01 -11.82 25.51
C HIS A 29 -16.99 -12.06 26.62
N GLY A 30 -15.72 -11.91 26.28
CA GLY A 30 -14.60 -11.97 27.20
C GLY A 30 -13.95 -10.59 27.43
N PRO A 31 -12.82 -10.55 28.16
CA PRO A 31 -12.21 -9.29 28.60
C PRO A 31 -11.68 -8.38 27.49
N THR A 32 -11.29 -8.94 26.35
CA THR A 32 -10.71 -8.18 25.23
C THR A 32 -11.71 -7.89 24.11
N THR A 33 -12.99 -8.20 24.32
CA THR A 33 -14.04 -7.85 23.35
C THR A 33 -14.22 -6.35 23.25
N ASP A 34 -14.29 -5.85 22.02
CA ASP A 34 -14.67 -4.47 21.74
C ASP A 34 -15.84 -4.42 20.72
N PRO A 35 -16.55 -3.27 20.63
CA PRO A 35 -17.71 -3.14 19.75
C PRO A 35 -17.43 -3.37 18.27
N ASP A 36 -16.20 -3.12 17.80
CA ASP A 36 -15.83 -3.31 16.40
C ASP A 36 -15.62 -4.78 16.05
N ALA A 37 -14.92 -5.54 16.90
CA ALA A 37 -14.77 -6.98 16.74
C ALA A 37 -16.13 -7.69 16.82
N GLU A 38 -16.99 -7.28 17.75
CA GLU A 38 -18.35 -7.83 17.86
C GLU A 38 -19.20 -7.56 16.63
N ARG A 39 -19.16 -6.32 16.10
CA ARG A 39 -19.89 -5.97 14.88
C ARG A 39 -19.46 -6.88 13.73
N LEU A 40 -18.15 -7.04 13.53
CA LEU A 40 -17.61 -7.90 12.48
C LEU A 40 -18.10 -9.34 12.61
N VAL A 41 -18.00 -9.95 13.81
CA VAL A 41 -18.51 -11.32 14.05
C VAL A 41 -19.99 -11.42 13.74
N ARG A 42 -20.81 -10.45 14.17
CA ARG A 42 -22.25 -10.46 13.89
C ARG A 42 -22.56 -10.34 12.40
N ASP A 43 -21.79 -9.53 11.68
CA ASP A 43 -21.92 -9.38 10.22
C ASP A 43 -21.51 -10.67 9.50
N THR A 44 -20.40 -11.31 9.89
CA THR A 44 -19.98 -12.62 9.39
C THR A 44 -21.08 -13.67 9.57
N LEU A 45 -21.62 -13.80 10.79
CA LEU A 45 -22.67 -14.76 11.10
C LEU A 45 -23.96 -14.49 10.31
N THR A 46 -24.32 -13.20 10.14
CA THR A 46 -25.51 -12.80 9.38
C THR A 46 -25.36 -13.12 7.90
N ARG A 47 -24.20 -12.82 7.29
CA ARG A 47 -23.90 -13.22 5.90
C ARG A 47 -23.91 -14.73 5.72
N ALA A 48 -23.53 -15.47 6.76
CA ALA A 48 -23.58 -16.92 6.80
C ALA A 48 -24.99 -17.52 6.97
N GLY A 49 -26.04 -16.68 7.08
CA GLY A 49 -27.43 -17.11 7.19
C GLY A 49 -27.93 -17.35 8.61
N VAL A 50 -27.13 -17.01 9.65
CA VAL A 50 -27.60 -17.04 11.04
C VAL A 50 -28.65 -15.96 11.24
N THR A 51 -29.86 -16.34 11.67
CA THR A 51 -30.98 -15.40 11.83
C THR A 51 -31.21 -14.97 13.27
N THR A 52 -30.64 -15.69 14.23
CA THR A 52 -30.80 -15.42 15.67
C THR A 52 -29.44 -15.48 16.38
N ILE A 53 -28.89 -14.32 16.73
CA ILE A 53 -27.68 -14.23 17.56
C ILE A 53 -28.12 -13.82 18.96
N VAL A 54 -27.76 -14.60 19.98
CA VAL A 54 -28.10 -14.32 21.38
C VAL A 54 -26.85 -14.13 22.22
N ASP A 55 -26.93 -13.26 23.21
CA ASP A 55 -25.86 -13.12 24.19
C ASP A 55 -25.89 -14.33 25.15
N GLY A 56 -24.72 -14.92 25.39
CA GLY A 56 -24.55 -16.17 26.14
C GLY A 56 -24.44 -17.41 25.25
N GLU A 57 -24.49 -18.58 25.87
CA GLU A 57 -24.29 -19.86 25.19
C GLU A 57 -25.51 -20.32 24.38
N ALA A 58 -25.25 -21.03 23.27
CA ALA A 58 -26.22 -21.78 22.50
C ALA A 58 -25.60 -23.11 22.02
N ALA A 59 -26.29 -23.83 21.13
CA ALA A 59 -25.77 -25.08 20.56
C ALA A 59 -24.48 -24.86 19.77
N VAL A 60 -24.42 -23.78 18.98
CA VAL A 60 -23.19 -23.23 18.41
C VAL A 60 -22.87 -21.94 19.18
N THR A 61 -21.64 -21.82 19.70
CA THR A 61 -21.25 -20.67 20.53
C THR A 61 -19.93 -20.06 20.05
N VAL A 62 -19.90 -18.73 19.92
CA VAL A 62 -18.68 -17.95 19.69
C VAL A 62 -18.23 -17.33 21.01
N HIS A 63 -17.01 -17.63 21.42
CA HIS A 63 -16.30 -16.99 22.53
C HIS A 63 -15.44 -15.87 21.96
N LEU A 64 -15.93 -14.64 22.03
CA LEU A 64 -15.24 -13.47 21.51
C LEU A 64 -14.42 -12.81 22.62
N GLY A 65 -13.12 -12.62 22.41
CA GLY A 65 -12.20 -12.03 23.40
C GLY A 65 -11.99 -12.89 24.64
N GLY A 66 -12.12 -14.21 24.51
CA GLY A 66 -12.03 -15.17 25.62
C GLY A 66 -11.62 -16.56 25.17
N THR A 67 -11.42 -17.47 26.12
CA THR A 67 -10.86 -18.80 25.89
C THR A 67 -11.94 -19.89 25.79
N GLY A 68 -11.58 -21.04 25.20
CA GLY A 68 -12.44 -22.22 25.03
C GLY A 68 -11.70 -23.37 24.33
N LEU A 69 -12.41 -24.46 23.99
CA LEU A 69 -11.90 -25.60 23.20
C LEU A 69 -10.62 -26.31 23.65
N ASP A 70 -10.20 -26.12 24.91
CA ASP A 70 -8.96 -26.65 25.47
C ASP A 70 -7.70 -26.34 24.62
N VAL A 71 -7.75 -25.26 23.81
CA VAL A 71 -6.59 -24.75 23.07
C VAL A 71 -5.73 -23.86 23.97
N GLU A 72 -4.45 -23.73 23.66
CA GLU A 72 -3.57 -22.82 24.39
C GLU A 72 -4.07 -21.37 24.18
N PRO A 73 -4.16 -20.53 25.22
CA PRO A 73 -4.64 -19.16 25.08
C PRO A 73 -3.67 -18.27 24.29
N ALA A 74 -4.15 -17.09 23.86
CA ALA A 74 -3.34 -16.07 23.22
C ALA A 74 -2.38 -15.35 24.18
N ALA A 75 -2.57 -15.53 25.50
CA ALA A 75 -1.69 -14.96 26.51
C ALA A 75 -0.24 -15.40 26.30
N GLY A 76 0.66 -14.42 26.10
CA GLY A 76 2.08 -14.66 25.84
C GLY A 76 2.48 -14.56 24.36
N LEU A 77 1.52 -14.43 23.44
CA LEU A 77 1.81 -14.02 22.06
C LEU A 77 2.28 -12.55 22.01
N PRO A 78 2.99 -12.14 20.94
CA PRO A 78 3.30 -10.74 20.68
C PRO A 78 2.04 -9.87 20.62
N ALA A 79 2.20 -8.55 20.79
CA ALA A 79 1.12 -7.58 20.65
C ALA A 79 0.36 -7.77 19.33
N GLU A 80 -0.96 -7.50 19.34
CA GLU A 80 -1.87 -7.76 18.23
C GLU A 80 -2.05 -9.26 17.89
N GLY A 81 -1.41 -10.16 18.64
CA GLY A 81 -1.51 -11.61 18.47
C GLY A 81 -2.83 -12.18 18.97
N TYR A 82 -3.23 -13.30 18.40
CA TYR A 82 -4.51 -13.95 18.68
C TYR A 82 -4.51 -15.45 18.38
N VAL A 83 -5.56 -16.12 18.86
CA VAL A 83 -5.91 -17.50 18.58
C VAL A 83 -7.32 -17.56 18.02
N VAL A 84 -7.48 -18.23 16.88
CA VAL A 84 -8.79 -18.65 16.35
C VAL A 84 -8.88 -20.17 16.45
N ALA A 85 -9.88 -20.69 17.14
CA ALA A 85 -10.13 -22.14 17.16
C ALA A 85 -11.59 -22.45 16.84
N VAL A 86 -11.80 -23.43 15.96
CA VAL A 86 -13.11 -23.92 15.54
C VAL A 86 -13.14 -25.42 15.73
N GLY A 87 -14.12 -25.91 16.49
CA GLY A 87 -14.30 -27.32 16.78
C GLY A 87 -15.45 -27.53 17.75
N ASP A 88 -15.95 -28.76 17.89
CA ASP A 88 -16.97 -29.14 18.88
C ASP A 88 -18.16 -28.14 19.03
N HIS A 89 -18.62 -27.53 17.92
CA HIS A 89 -19.67 -26.48 17.89
C HIS A 89 -19.32 -25.19 18.64
N GLN A 90 -18.04 -24.91 18.83
CA GLN A 90 -17.52 -23.69 19.42
C GLN A 90 -16.58 -22.98 18.43
N ILE A 91 -16.58 -21.65 18.51
CA ILE A 91 -15.61 -20.78 17.85
C ILE A 91 -14.97 -19.93 18.95
N VAL A 92 -13.64 -19.95 19.04
CA VAL A 92 -12.86 -19.17 20.02
C VAL A 92 -12.10 -18.11 19.26
N LEU A 93 -12.26 -16.86 19.66
CA LEU A 93 -11.55 -15.70 19.13
C LEU A 93 -10.84 -15.01 20.30
N ASP A 94 -9.68 -15.52 20.67
CA ASP A 94 -8.92 -15.07 21.84
C ASP A 94 -7.79 -14.14 21.39
N GLY A 95 -7.85 -12.85 21.72
CA GLY A 95 -6.79 -11.88 21.39
C GLY A 95 -5.99 -11.50 22.62
N VAL A 96 -4.68 -11.26 22.47
CA VAL A 96 -3.85 -10.75 23.57
C VAL A 96 -4.25 -9.34 24.01
N ASP A 97 -4.85 -8.59 23.09
CA ASP A 97 -5.39 -7.24 23.27
C ASP A 97 -6.65 -7.04 22.39
N ILE A 98 -7.23 -5.83 22.45
CA ILE A 98 -8.41 -5.46 21.67
C ILE A 98 -8.15 -5.62 20.16
N ARG A 99 -6.97 -5.24 19.68
CA ARG A 99 -6.63 -5.29 18.26
C ARG A 99 -6.44 -6.73 17.78
N GLY A 100 -5.79 -7.58 18.57
CA GLY A 100 -5.70 -9.02 18.29
C GLY A 100 -7.07 -9.68 18.24
N THR A 101 -8.01 -9.28 19.11
CA THR A 101 -9.39 -9.80 19.09
C THR A 101 -10.13 -9.37 17.81
N TYR A 102 -9.93 -8.13 17.36
CA TYR A 102 -10.45 -7.65 16.08
C TYR A 102 -9.84 -8.42 14.90
N TYR A 103 -8.54 -8.71 14.91
CA TYR A 103 -7.89 -9.51 13.88
C TYR A 103 -8.33 -10.98 13.88
N ALA A 104 -8.62 -11.56 15.03
CA ALA A 104 -9.24 -12.89 15.14
C ALA A 104 -10.61 -12.92 14.45
N ALA A 105 -11.43 -11.87 14.62
CA ALA A 105 -12.72 -11.74 13.96
C ALA A 105 -12.58 -11.59 12.43
N LEU A 106 -11.57 -10.87 11.93
CA LEU A 106 -11.27 -10.81 10.49
C LEU A 106 -10.88 -12.17 9.92
N THR A 107 -10.08 -12.94 10.67
CA THR A 107 -9.71 -14.29 10.27
C THR A 107 -10.91 -15.23 10.26
N LEU A 108 -11.82 -15.13 11.24
CA LEU A 108 -13.08 -15.86 11.21
C LEU A 108 -13.90 -15.54 9.95
N ASP A 109 -13.95 -14.26 9.56
CA ASP A 109 -14.69 -13.83 8.37
C ASP A 109 -14.24 -14.56 7.09
N GLN A 110 -12.95 -14.85 6.99
CA GLN A 110 -12.36 -15.57 5.86
C GLN A 110 -12.58 -17.09 5.93
N LEU A 111 -12.75 -17.65 7.13
CA LEU A 111 -12.93 -19.08 7.37
C LEU A 111 -14.38 -19.55 7.17
N VAL A 112 -15.37 -18.66 7.29
CA VAL A 112 -16.78 -19.02 7.16
C VAL A 112 -17.19 -19.10 5.67
N GLU A 113 -17.70 -20.25 5.25
CA GLU A 113 -18.14 -20.50 3.88
C GLU A 113 -19.62 -20.89 3.82
N GLY A 114 -20.46 -20.00 3.29
CA GLY A 114 -21.90 -20.20 3.36
C GLY A 114 -22.33 -20.29 4.82
N ASN A 115 -22.90 -21.42 5.25
CA ASN A 115 -23.25 -21.66 6.66
C ASN A 115 -22.26 -22.59 7.38
N HIS A 116 -21.16 -22.96 6.74
CA HIS A 116 -20.19 -23.93 7.23
C HIS A 116 -18.90 -23.24 7.71
N VAL A 117 -18.22 -23.86 8.68
CA VAL A 117 -16.86 -23.50 9.06
C VAL A 117 -16.05 -24.77 9.35
N ASP A 118 -14.91 -24.89 8.68
CA ASP A 118 -14.00 -26.03 8.87
C ASP A 118 -13.33 -26.00 10.25
N GLY A 119 -13.03 -27.18 10.79
CA GLY A 119 -12.31 -27.30 12.05
C GLY A 119 -10.86 -26.86 11.90
N VAL A 120 -10.44 -25.89 12.71
CA VAL A 120 -9.10 -25.30 12.62
C VAL A 120 -8.64 -24.75 13.97
N GLU A 121 -7.32 -24.72 14.17
CA GLU A 121 -6.66 -23.93 15.20
C GLU A 121 -5.60 -23.06 14.53
N ILE A 122 -5.70 -21.75 14.71
CA ILE A 122 -4.79 -20.74 14.20
C ILE A 122 -4.21 -19.99 15.40
N ARG A 123 -2.88 -19.88 15.47
CA ARG A 123 -2.17 -19.01 16.41
C ARG A 123 -1.36 -18.02 15.60
N ASP A 124 -1.62 -16.73 15.76
CA ASP A 124 -1.18 -15.75 14.78
C ASP A 124 -0.81 -14.40 15.40
N TRP A 125 0.13 -13.69 14.76
CA TRP A 125 0.62 -12.39 15.17
C TRP A 125 1.43 -11.75 14.02
N PRO A 126 1.50 -10.40 13.95
CA PRO A 126 2.34 -9.73 12.96
C PRO A 126 3.82 -9.82 13.35
N THR A 127 4.68 -9.86 12.33
CA THR A 127 6.13 -9.78 12.51
C THR A 127 6.57 -8.32 12.68
N LEU A 128 6.01 -7.39 11.90
CA LEU A 128 6.32 -5.97 11.98
C LEU A 128 5.23 -5.19 12.73
N PRO A 129 5.58 -4.40 13.76
CA PRO A 129 4.60 -3.64 14.54
C PRO A 129 4.02 -2.43 13.81
N TYR A 130 4.71 -1.83 12.84
CA TYR A 130 4.15 -0.78 11.97
C TYR A 130 3.94 -1.29 10.55
N ARG A 131 2.67 -1.27 10.09
CA ARG A 131 2.26 -1.77 8.78
C ARG A 131 1.16 -0.88 8.24
N GLY A 132 1.28 -0.36 7.02
CA GLY A 132 0.21 0.42 6.41
C GLY A 132 0.74 1.43 5.42
N SER A 133 0.32 2.69 5.51
CA SER A 133 0.65 3.69 4.51
C SER A 133 0.96 5.08 5.07
N ILE A 134 1.64 5.88 4.27
CA ILE A 134 1.82 7.31 4.43
C ILE A 134 1.29 8.04 3.18
N GLU A 135 0.36 8.97 3.35
CA GLU A 135 -0.10 9.83 2.24
C GLU A 135 0.96 10.92 1.96
N GLY A 136 2.10 10.52 1.38
CA GLY A 136 3.31 11.35 1.28
C GLY A 136 3.68 11.79 -0.13
N PHE A 137 2.86 11.45 -1.12
CA PHE A 137 3.05 11.79 -2.53
C PHE A 137 2.76 13.28 -2.83
N TYR A 138 3.34 13.77 -3.92
CA TYR A 138 3.03 15.08 -4.50
C TYR A 138 1.87 14.99 -5.52
N GLY A 139 1.21 16.11 -5.80
CA GLY A 139 0.10 16.17 -6.76
C GLY A 139 -1.26 16.12 -6.08
N THR A 140 -2.30 15.77 -6.84
CA THR A 140 -3.69 15.85 -6.34
C THR A 140 -3.86 14.98 -5.08
N PRO A 141 -4.22 15.56 -3.91
CA PRO A 141 -4.47 14.79 -2.70
C PRO A 141 -5.69 13.90 -2.83
N TRP A 142 -5.76 12.90 -1.97
CA TRP A 142 -6.95 12.07 -1.85
C TRP A 142 -8.16 12.86 -1.38
N SER A 143 -9.32 12.47 -1.90
CA SER A 143 -10.59 12.96 -1.42
C SER A 143 -10.85 12.46 0.00
N HIS A 144 -11.79 13.08 0.71
CA HIS A 144 -12.21 12.59 2.03
C HIS A 144 -12.82 11.17 1.95
N ALA A 145 -13.56 10.89 0.88
CA ALA A 145 -14.14 9.56 0.66
C ALA A 145 -13.04 8.51 0.42
N ASP A 146 -12.03 8.86 -0.38
CA ASP A 146 -10.87 7.99 -0.66
C ASP A 146 -10.14 7.65 0.65
N ARG A 147 -9.94 8.63 1.54
CA ARG A 147 -9.29 8.41 2.84
C ARG A 147 -10.12 7.50 3.75
N LEU A 148 -11.44 7.68 3.79
CA LEU A 148 -12.33 6.83 4.60
C LEU A 148 -12.32 5.38 4.11
N ASP A 149 -12.44 5.17 2.81
CA ASP A 149 -12.36 3.85 2.17
C ASP A 149 -10.98 3.20 2.35
N HIS A 150 -9.91 3.99 2.23
CA HIS A 150 -8.55 3.52 2.49
C HIS A 150 -8.36 3.06 3.94
N LEU A 151 -8.88 3.80 4.92
CA LEU A 151 -8.85 3.39 6.33
C LEU A 151 -9.62 2.08 6.59
N ASP A 152 -10.74 1.86 5.91
CA ASP A 152 -11.47 0.59 5.95
C ASP A 152 -10.62 -0.55 5.36
N TYR A 153 -9.97 -0.29 4.22
CA TYR A 153 -9.10 -1.26 3.57
C TYR A 153 -7.91 -1.66 4.45
N LEU A 154 -7.22 -0.69 5.07
CA LEU A 154 -6.12 -0.96 5.98
C LEU A 154 -6.54 -1.91 7.11
N GLY A 155 -7.67 -1.61 7.77
CA GLY A 155 -8.19 -2.44 8.85
C GLY A 155 -8.53 -3.87 8.40
N ALA A 156 -9.24 -4.00 7.27
CA ALA A 156 -9.63 -5.30 6.71
C ALA A 156 -8.42 -6.21 6.38
N HIS A 157 -7.27 -5.60 6.06
CA HIS A 157 -6.02 -6.29 5.73
C HIS A 157 -5.03 -6.37 6.91
N LYS A 158 -5.46 -6.08 8.13
CA LYS A 158 -4.60 -6.09 9.34
C LYS A 158 -3.40 -5.12 9.26
N LEU A 159 -3.50 -4.09 8.42
CA LEU A 159 -2.61 -2.93 8.42
C LEU A 159 -3.07 -1.98 9.53
N ASN A 160 -2.14 -1.45 10.32
CA ASN A 160 -2.45 -0.69 11.52
C ASN A 160 -1.96 0.75 11.50
N THR A 161 -1.37 1.24 10.42
CA THR A 161 -0.77 2.58 10.37
C THR A 161 -1.30 3.37 9.18
N TYR A 162 -1.81 4.57 9.42
CA TYR A 162 -2.07 5.57 8.38
C TYR A 162 -1.43 6.90 8.79
N GLN A 163 -0.45 7.37 8.02
CA GLN A 163 0.15 8.68 8.25
C GLN A 163 -0.48 9.74 7.35
N TYR A 164 -1.16 10.70 7.98
CA TYR A 164 -1.68 11.88 7.31
C TYR A 164 -0.53 12.88 7.11
N ALA A 165 0.04 12.89 5.90
CA ALA A 165 1.12 13.79 5.51
C ALA A 165 0.94 14.44 4.11
N PRO A 166 -0.30 14.79 3.67
CA PRO A 166 -0.51 15.29 2.32
C PRO A 166 0.28 16.59 2.09
N LYS A 167 1.19 16.56 1.12
CA LYS A 167 2.12 17.68 0.86
C LYS A 167 1.43 18.98 0.44
N ASP A 168 0.26 18.87 -0.20
CA ASP A 168 -0.55 20.02 -0.66
C ASP A 168 -1.55 20.55 0.41
N ASP A 169 -1.63 19.94 1.60
CA ASP A 169 -2.33 20.56 2.73
C ASP A 169 -1.47 21.70 3.31
N VAL A 170 -1.88 22.93 3.00
CA VAL A 170 -1.14 24.13 3.42
C VAL A 170 -0.94 24.19 4.94
N TYR A 171 -1.87 23.68 5.75
CA TYR A 171 -1.76 23.71 7.22
C TYR A 171 -0.85 22.62 7.78
N HIS A 172 -0.48 21.63 6.96
CA HIS A 172 0.51 20.59 7.29
C HIS A 172 1.94 21.07 7.06
N ARG A 173 2.18 21.94 6.07
CA ARG A 173 3.55 22.33 5.65
C ARG A 173 3.78 23.84 5.52
N GLU A 174 3.12 24.51 4.59
CA GLU A 174 3.40 25.93 4.27
C GLU A 174 3.00 26.90 5.39
N GLN A 175 1.79 26.71 5.91
CA GLN A 175 1.13 27.46 6.98
C GLN A 175 1.06 26.63 8.26
N TRP A 176 2.13 25.87 8.55
CA TRP A 176 2.18 24.94 9.70
C TRP A 176 2.03 25.63 11.07
N ARG A 177 2.10 26.96 11.17
CA ARG A 177 1.81 27.67 12.43
C ARG A 177 0.33 27.96 12.62
N ASP A 178 -0.42 28.04 11.52
CA ASP A 178 -1.82 28.46 11.55
C ASP A 178 -2.71 27.30 12.02
N PRO A 179 -3.68 27.53 12.92
CA PRO A 179 -4.58 26.48 13.35
C PRO A 179 -5.44 25.99 12.19
N TYR A 180 -5.81 24.71 12.23
CA TYR A 180 -6.78 24.21 11.26
C TYR A 180 -8.14 24.92 11.43
N PRO A 181 -8.81 25.30 10.33
CA PRO A 181 -10.20 25.71 10.33
C PRO A 181 -11.13 24.64 10.94
N ALA A 182 -12.26 25.07 11.48
CA ALA A 182 -13.17 24.19 12.22
C ALA A 182 -13.80 23.08 11.35
N ASP A 183 -14.07 23.36 10.09
CA ASP A 183 -14.53 22.40 9.08
C ASP A 183 -13.45 21.35 8.78
N LYS A 184 -12.19 21.77 8.63
CA LYS A 184 -11.08 20.83 8.44
C LYS A 184 -10.82 19.97 9.68
N LEU A 185 -10.95 20.52 10.89
CA LEU A 185 -10.90 19.73 12.12
C LEU A 185 -12.04 18.71 12.22
N ALA A 186 -13.24 19.05 11.75
CA ALA A 186 -14.36 18.11 11.71
C ALA A 186 -14.09 16.95 10.72
N GLU A 187 -13.56 17.25 9.53
CA GLU A 187 -13.13 16.26 8.55
C GLU A 187 -12.05 15.32 9.14
N LEU A 188 -11.01 15.88 9.76
CA LEU A 188 -9.96 15.10 10.42
C LEU A 188 -10.51 14.25 11.57
N GLY A 189 -11.46 14.78 12.34
CA GLY A 189 -12.14 14.03 13.40
C GLY A 189 -12.87 12.80 12.89
N GLU A 190 -13.54 12.90 11.74
CA GLU A 190 -14.18 11.74 11.10
C GLU A 190 -13.17 10.69 10.65
N LEU A 191 -12.04 11.10 10.06
CA LEU A 191 -10.96 10.17 9.69
C LEU A 191 -10.36 9.47 10.91
N ILE A 192 -10.12 10.20 12.00
CA ILE A 192 -9.58 9.65 13.25
C ILE A 192 -10.54 8.62 13.83
N GLU A 193 -11.84 8.94 13.90
CA GLU A 193 -12.87 8.01 14.38
C GLU A 193 -12.93 6.76 13.48
N ARG A 194 -12.83 6.93 12.16
CA ARG A 194 -12.81 5.80 11.23
C ARG A 194 -11.59 4.92 11.42
N ALA A 195 -10.41 5.51 11.56
CA ALA A 195 -9.17 4.78 11.81
C ALA A 195 -9.26 3.95 13.10
N GLN A 196 -9.76 4.54 14.20
CA GLN A 196 -9.95 3.85 15.47
C GLN A 196 -10.88 2.64 15.37
N ARG A 197 -11.99 2.75 14.62
CA ARG A 197 -12.93 1.64 14.39
C ARG A 197 -12.31 0.46 13.65
N ASN A 198 -11.35 0.74 12.78
CA ASN A 198 -10.62 -0.23 11.98
C ASN A 198 -9.29 -0.67 12.64
N LYS A 199 -9.05 -0.25 13.88
CA LYS A 199 -7.80 -0.48 14.63
C LYS A 199 -6.53 0.01 13.92
N VAL A 200 -6.69 1.07 13.13
CA VAL A 200 -5.61 1.80 12.46
C VAL A 200 -5.21 3.00 13.31
N ASP A 201 -3.92 3.10 13.60
CA ASP A 201 -3.30 4.26 14.23
C ASP A 201 -3.20 5.40 13.21
N PHE A 202 -4.07 6.39 13.36
CA PHE A 202 -3.97 7.65 12.66
C PHE A 202 -2.75 8.43 13.19
N THR A 203 -1.71 8.52 12.38
CA THR A 203 -0.48 9.26 12.69
C THR A 203 -0.57 10.64 12.06
N PHE A 204 -0.58 11.68 12.89
CA PHE A 204 -0.57 13.05 12.38
C PHE A 204 0.87 13.52 12.14
N ALA A 205 1.20 13.83 10.89
CA ALA A 205 2.47 14.44 10.55
C ALA A 205 2.32 15.98 10.49
N LEU A 206 3.36 16.70 10.89
CA LEU A 206 3.47 18.16 10.71
C LEU A 206 4.87 18.51 10.25
N SER A 207 4.98 19.18 9.10
CA SER A 207 6.25 19.41 8.40
C SER A 207 6.70 20.88 8.50
N PRO A 208 7.33 21.30 9.61
CA PRO A 208 7.62 22.72 9.87
C PRO A 208 8.87 23.24 9.15
N GLY A 209 9.64 22.35 8.52
CA GLY A 209 11.01 22.60 8.07
C GLY A 209 11.20 23.71 7.04
N LEU A 210 10.14 24.14 6.32
CA LEU A 210 10.24 25.22 5.34
C LEU A 210 10.53 26.60 5.95
N SER A 211 10.23 26.79 7.23
CA SER A 211 10.31 28.11 7.87
C SER A 211 10.55 28.11 9.36
N ILE A 212 10.74 26.94 10.00
CA ILE A 212 10.96 26.87 11.45
C ILE A 212 12.28 27.53 11.85
N ALA A 213 12.22 28.34 12.89
CA ALA A 213 13.37 28.79 13.67
C ALA A 213 13.52 27.85 14.88
N TYR A 214 14.58 27.04 14.90
CA TYR A 214 14.75 25.97 15.90
C TYR A 214 14.96 26.49 17.34
N THR A 215 15.41 27.74 17.47
CA THR A 215 15.57 28.45 18.74
C THR A 215 14.35 29.26 19.15
N SER A 216 13.32 29.38 18.31
CA SER A 216 12.11 30.13 18.61
C SER A 216 11.16 29.32 19.49
N ASP A 217 10.87 29.84 20.70
CA ASP A 217 9.84 29.26 21.56
C ASP A 217 8.43 29.43 20.97
N ASP A 218 8.17 30.52 20.24
CA ASP A 218 6.87 30.75 19.59
C ASP A 218 6.60 29.68 18.52
N ASP A 219 7.62 29.32 17.75
CA ASP A 219 7.53 28.25 16.75
C ASP A 219 7.29 26.89 17.41
N PHE A 220 8.04 26.59 18.48
CA PHE A 220 7.83 25.38 19.25
C PHE A 220 6.41 25.30 19.82
N GLN A 221 5.89 26.41 20.38
CA GLN A 221 4.52 26.45 20.89
C GLN A 221 3.47 26.31 19.77
N ALA A 222 3.71 26.84 18.57
CA ALA A 222 2.81 26.64 17.44
C ALA A 222 2.73 25.15 17.01
N LEU A 223 3.87 24.44 17.00
CA LEU A 223 3.94 23.00 16.73
C LEU A 223 3.12 22.23 17.78
N ILE A 224 3.38 22.50 19.06
CA ILE A 224 2.68 21.84 20.16
C ILE A 224 1.17 22.16 20.16
N ALA A 225 0.78 23.39 19.81
CA ALA A 225 -0.64 23.75 19.73
C ALA A 225 -1.38 22.94 18.67
N LYS A 226 -0.76 22.66 17.52
CA LYS A 226 -1.33 21.73 16.53
C LYS A 226 -1.42 20.31 17.06
N PHE A 227 -0.35 19.80 17.64
CA PHE A 227 -0.34 18.44 18.22
C PHE A 227 -1.41 18.28 19.30
N GLU A 228 -1.59 19.28 20.17
CA GLU A 228 -2.64 19.27 21.19
C GLU A 228 -4.05 19.26 20.58
N ALA A 229 -4.28 20.03 19.51
CA ALA A 229 -5.57 20.04 18.82
C ALA A 229 -5.92 18.65 18.23
N LEU A 230 -4.95 17.98 17.62
CA LEU A 230 -5.15 16.64 17.05
C LEU A 230 -5.21 15.55 18.14
N TYR A 231 -4.44 15.68 19.21
CA TYR A 231 -4.55 14.82 20.39
C TYR A 231 -5.96 14.88 21.00
N ALA A 232 -6.55 16.09 21.09
CA ALA A 232 -7.91 16.29 21.57
C ALA A 232 -8.97 15.64 20.67
N LEU A 233 -8.69 15.46 19.37
CA LEU A 233 -9.55 14.72 18.44
C LEU A 233 -9.36 13.20 18.51
N GLY A 234 -8.30 12.70 19.18
CA GLY A 234 -8.07 11.27 19.38
C GLY A 234 -6.78 10.72 18.76
N VAL A 235 -5.93 11.55 18.16
CA VAL A 235 -4.62 11.12 17.64
C VAL A 235 -3.70 10.71 18.79
N ARG A 236 -2.97 9.60 18.63
CA ARG A 236 -2.01 9.06 19.61
C ARG A 236 -0.63 8.75 19.05
N VAL A 237 -0.41 8.99 17.77
CA VAL A 237 0.89 8.83 17.11
C VAL A 237 1.17 10.11 16.31
N PHE A 238 2.39 10.64 16.45
CA PHE A 238 2.76 11.92 15.86
C PHE A 238 4.10 11.79 15.13
N ASN A 239 4.23 12.51 14.01
CA ASN A 239 5.43 12.55 13.20
C ASN A 239 5.85 14.01 12.94
N VAL A 240 7.16 14.28 12.97
CA VAL A 240 7.75 15.56 12.52
C VAL A 240 8.64 15.28 11.31
N PRO A 241 8.10 15.38 10.08
CA PRO A 241 8.92 15.28 8.88
C PRO A 241 9.74 16.56 8.65
N LEU A 242 11.01 16.35 8.32
CA LEU A 242 12.00 17.37 7.99
C LEU A 242 12.68 17.02 6.65
N ASP A 243 11.97 16.26 5.80
CA ASP A 243 12.30 15.92 4.42
C ASP A 243 12.14 17.11 3.46
N ASP A 244 12.89 17.09 2.37
CA ASP A 244 12.76 18.04 1.25
C ASP A 244 12.87 19.53 1.68
N ILE A 245 13.85 19.83 2.55
CA ILE A 245 14.20 21.19 2.99
C ILE A 245 15.68 21.50 2.78
N GLU A 246 16.02 22.78 2.68
CA GLU A 246 17.41 23.25 2.59
C GLU A 246 17.98 23.50 4.00
N TYR A 247 18.62 22.50 4.60
CA TYR A 247 19.12 22.63 5.98
C TYR A 247 20.34 23.54 6.13
N GLU A 248 20.96 23.99 5.03
CA GLU A 248 22.10 24.92 5.07
C GLU A 248 21.65 26.37 5.35
N LYS A 249 20.35 26.63 5.25
CA LYS A 249 19.75 27.93 5.43
C LYS A 249 18.96 27.99 6.74
N TRP A 250 19.40 28.87 7.63
CA TRP A 250 18.66 29.18 8.85
C TRP A 250 17.51 30.16 8.60
N HIS A 251 16.46 30.05 9.40
CA HIS A 251 15.31 30.98 9.38
C HIS A 251 15.34 31.99 10.53
N ALA A 252 16.31 31.88 11.44
CA ALA A 252 16.63 32.86 12.49
C ALA A 252 18.15 32.97 12.69
N ASP A 253 18.64 34.16 13.04
CA ASP A 253 20.07 34.42 13.29
C ASP A 253 20.56 33.70 14.56
N GLU A 254 19.65 33.47 15.51
CA GLU A 254 19.89 32.74 16.75
C GLU A 254 20.19 31.25 16.50
N ASP A 255 19.63 30.64 15.46
CA ASP A 255 19.93 29.26 15.07
C ASP A 255 21.39 29.12 14.64
N ALA A 256 21.87 30.03 13.79
CA ALA A 256 23.25 30.08 13.37
C ALA A 256 24.21 30.26 14.57
N SER A 257 23.79 31.07 15.55
CA SER A 257 24.56 31.32 16.76
C SER A 257 24.60 30.12 17.72
N LYS A 258 23.52 29.36 17.83
CA LYS A 258 23.41 28.18 18.71
C LYS A 258 24.05 26.94 18.11
N TYR A 259 23.77 26.63 16.84
CA TYR A 259 24.13 25.36 16.22
C TYR A 259 25.34 25.45 15.28
N GLY A 260 25.62 26.63 14.72
CA GLY A 260 26.67 26.81 13.72
C GLY A 260 26.15 26.63 12.29
N SER A 261 26.87 25.90 11.45
CA SER A 261 26.51 25.67 10.04
C SER A 261 26.91 24.27 9.55
N GLY A 262 26.31 23.85 8.42
CA GLY A 262 26.54 22.55 7.79
C GLY A 262 25.69 21.42 8.38
N GLY A 263 25.78 20.23 7.79
CA GLY A 263 24.92 19.09 8.12
C GLY A 263 24.91 18.70 9.60
N GLY A 264 26.06 18.72 10.28
CA GLY A 264 26.12 18.40 11.72
C GLY A 264 25.36 19.41 12.60
N ALA A 265 25.39 20.70 12.24
CA ALA A 265 24.61 21.72 12.93
C ALA A 265 23.11 21.55 12.66
N ALA A 266 22.73 21.22 11.43
CA ALA A 266 21.36 20.90 11.07
C ALA A 266 20.82 19.68 11.82
N GLY A 267 21.57 18.57 11.84
CA GLY A 267 21.19 17.36 12.58
C GLY A 267 21.03 17.64 14.07
N ALA A 268 21.92 18.43 14.68
CA ALA A 268 21.80 18.86 16.07
C ALA A 268 20.56 19.72 16.34
N ALA A 269 20.23 20.65 15.43
CA ALA A 269 19.05 21.51 15.56
C ALA A 269 17.74 20.72 15.48
N GLN A 270 17.67 19.76 14.55
CA GLN A 270 16.51 18.90 14.36
C GLN A 270 16.35 17.90 15.50
N ALA A 271 17.47 17.34 16.00
CA ALA A 271 17.48 16.53 17.22
C ALA A 271 16.96 17.33 18.42
N ASP A 272 17.44 18.57 18.65
CA ASP A 272 16.96 19.40 19.75
C ASP A 272 15.45 19.66 19.69
N LEU A 273 14.91 19.97 18.49
CA LEU A 273 13.47 20.13 18.28
C LEU A 273 12.70 18.86 18.67
N CYS A 274 13.08 17.71 18.10
CA CYS A 274 12.41 16.43 18.35
C CYS A 274 12.52 16.02 19.82
N ASN A 275 13.67 16.24 20.45
CA ASN A 275 13.89 15.96 21.87
C ASN A 275 13.02 16.84 22.77
N ARG A 276 12.84 18.12 22.42
CA ARG A 276 11.91 19.00 23.13
C ARG A 276 10.48 18.50 23.02
N VAL A 277 10.03 18.11 21.82
CA VAL A 277 8.68 17.52 21.64
C VAL A 277 8.53 16.23 22.46
N GLN A 278 9.52 15.33 22.38
CA GLN A 278 9.54 14.05 23.09
C GLN A 278 9.48 14.24 24.61
N ARG A 279 10.31 15.14 25.16
CA ARG A 279 10.42 15.38 26.61
C ARG A 279 9.29 16.23 27.18
N GLU A 280 8.93 17.31 26.50
CA GLU A 280 8.04 18.34 27.05
C GLU A 280 6.57 18.08 26.74
N TRP A 281 6.27 17.26 25.72
CA TRP A 281 4.90 16.93 25.36
C TRP A 281 4.63 15.42 25.36
N ILE A 282 5.32 14.61 24.56
CA ILE A 282 5.04 13.15 24.46
C ILE A 282 5.14 12.47 25.84
N ALA A 283 6.23 12.66 26.58
CA ALA A 283 6.44 12.05 27.89
C ALA A 283 5.43 12.51 28.97
N THR A 284 4.65 13.56 28.71
CA THR A 284 3.58 14.03 29.60
C THR A 284 2.22 13.38 29.31
N LYS A 285 2.08 12.70 28.17
CA LYS A 285 0.84 12.04 27.73
C LYS A 285 0.97 10.52 27.95
N PRO A 286 0.09 9.89 28.74
CA PRO A 286 0.25 8.48 29.13
C PRO A 286 -0.06 7.49 28.00
N ASP A 287 -0.74 7.93 26.95
CA ASP A 287 -1.32 7.13 25.88
C ASP A 287 -0.81 7.49 24.48
N VAL A 288 0.27 8.29 24.39
CA VAL A 288 0.88 8.69 23.11
C VAL A 288 2.13 7.86 22.86
N ALA A 289 2.24 7.32 21.64
CA ALA A 289 3.40 6.55 21.19
C ALA A 289 4.66 7.44 21.10
N PRO A 290 5.87 6.84 21.06
CA PRO A 290 7.09 7.60 20.80
C PRO A 290 6.99 8.44 19.52
N LEU A 291 7.63 9.61 19.53
CA LEU A 291 7.66 10.49 18.37
C LEU A 291 8.30 9.78 17.18
N GLN A 292 7.74 9.97 15.99
CA GLN A 292 8.39 9.63 14.74
C GLN A 292 8.99 10.89 14.09
N MET A 293 10.06 10.73 13.31
CA MET A 293 10.59 11.80 12.50
C MET A 293 11.06 11.31 11.12
N VAL A 294 11.03 12.20 10.13
CA VAL A 294 11.67 11.97 8.82
C VAL A 294 12.86 12.92 8.71
N PRO A 295 14.11 12.42 8.64
CA PRO A 295 15.27 13.29 8.55
C PRO A 295 15.36 13.96 7.19
N THR A 296 16.15 15.02 7.07
CA THR A 296 16.44 15.62 5.76
C THR A 296 17.30 14.69 4.90
N GLU A 297 18.26 13.98 5.51
CA GLU A 297 18.99 12.89 4.86
C GLU A 297 18.29 11.55 5.16
N TYR A 298 17.16 11.29 4.49
CA TYR A 298 16.25 10.14 4.75
C TYR A 298 16.53 8.87 3.96
N TYR A 299 17.56 8.84 3.12
CA TYR A 299 17.93 7.67 2.34
C TYR A 299 19.43 7.36 2.51
N ASP A 300 19.88 6.29 1.88
CA ASP A 300 21.25 5.76 1.92
C ASP A 300 21.75 5.35 3.32
N VAL A 301 22.98 4.82 3.34
CA VAL A 301 23.67 4.35 4.55
C VAL A 301 25.06 4.99 4.67
N GLU A 302 25.26 6.14 4.03
CA GLU A 302 26.50 6.89 4.15
C GLU A 302 26.58 7.59 5.51
N GLU A 303 27.74 7.54 6.13
CA GLU A 303 28.02 8.28 7.36
C GLU A 303 28.26 9.75 7.02
N THR A 304 27.40 10.63 7.54
CA THR A 304 27.52 12.08 7.36
C THR A 304 27.56 12.77 8.72
N PRO A 305 28.09 14.01 8.81
CA PRO A 305 27.98 14.81 10.04
C PRO A 305 26.53 14.99 10.51
N TYR A 306 25.57 15.06 9.57
CA TYR A 306 24.15 15.18 9.87
C TYR A 306 23.60 13.92 10.56
N LYS A 307 23.81 12.74 9.96
CA LYS A 307 23.34 11.46 10.54
C LYS A 307 24.08 11.12 11.83
N GLN A 308 25.37 11.44 11.93
CA GLN A 308 26.13 11.33 13.17
C GLN A 308 25.51 12.19 14.29
N ALA A 309 25.12 13.43 14.00
CA ALA A 309 24.49 14.30 14.99
C ALA A 309 23.15 13.73 15.47
N LEU A 310 22.30 13.22 14.56
CA LEU A 310 21.06 12.54 14.95
C LEU A 310 21.34 11.31 15.82
N ARG A 311 22.27 10.44 15.41
CA ARG A 311 22.66 9.25 16.18
C ARG A 311 23.12 9.57 17.60
N GLU A 312 23.89 10.64 17.76
CA GLU A 312 24.49 10.99 19.05
C GLU A 312 23.58 11.84 19.95
N GLN A 313 22.63 12.59 19.36
CA GLN A 313 21.91 13.64 20.08
C GLN A 313 20.39 13.45 20.12
N LEU A 314 19.78 12.75 19.14
CA LEU A 314 18.33 12.49 19.14
C LEU A 314 17.99 11.51 20.28
N ASP A 315 16.85 11.75 20.93
CA ASP A 315 16.35 10.91 22.02
C ASP A 315 16.15 9.47 21.52
N PRO A 316 16.69 8.45 22.21
CA PRO A 316 16.68 7.07 21.74
C PRO A 316 15.29 6.45 21.62
N ALA A 317 14.24 7.10 22.14
CA ALA A 317 12.87 6.65 21.94
C ALA A 317 12.29 7.05 20.57
N VAL A 318 12.90 8.03 19.88
CA VAL A 318 12.36 8.56 18.61
C VAL A 318 12.58 7.54 17.48
N ILE A 319 11.53 7.26 16.72
CA ILE A 319 11.59 6.38 15.54
C ILE A 319 11.98 7.20 14.32
N VAL A 320 12.96 6.72 13.56
CA VAL A 320 13.50 7.41 12.38
C VAL A 320 13.01 6.75 11.10
N HIS A 321 12.42 7.54 10.20
CA HIS A 321 12.04 7.08 8.87
C HIS A 321 13.25 6.98 7.94
N TRP A 322 13.26 5.96 7.09
CA TRP A 322 14.28 5.74 6.07
C TRP A 322 13.66 5.15 4.80
N THR A 323 14.08 5.59 3.61
CA THR A 323 13.47 5.11 2.35
C THR A 323 14.23 4.00 1.65
N GLY A 324 15.35 3.55 2.21
CA GLY A 324 16.25 2.59 1.58
C GLY A 324 17.54 3.22 1.07
N THR A 325 18.29 2.51 0.23
CA THR A 325 19.57 3.03 -0.29
C THR A 325 19.45 4.18 -1.30
N ALA A 326 18.22 4.51 -1.68
CA ALA A 326 17.86 5.64 -2.53
C ALA A 326 16.45 6.10 -2.12
N VAL A 327 15.98 7.24 -2.66
CA VAL A 327 14.59 7.68 -2.48
C VAL A 327 13.61 6.59 -2.93
N VAL A 328 13.86 5.97 -4.09
CA VAL A 328 13.11 4.82 -4.59
C VAL A 328 14.12 3.71 -4.92
N PRO A 329 14.39 2.78 -3.99
CA PRO A 329 15.37 1.72 -4.20
C PRO A 329 14.76 0.55 -4.98
N GLU A 330 15.54 -0.06 -5.87
CA GLU A 330 15.21 -1.33 -6.52
C GLU A 330 15.14 -2.49 -5.50
N GLN A 331 15.97 -2.44 -4.47
CA GLN A 331 15.95 -3.43 -3.40
C GLN A 331 16.38 -2.84 -2.08
N ILE A 332 15.92 -3.46 -0.99
CA ILE A 332 16.38 -3.20 0.37
C ILE A 332 16.77 -4.56 0.96
N THR A 333 18.06 -4.77 1.19
CA THR A 333 18.59 -6.00 1.79
C THR A 333 18.64 -5.89 3.31
N SER A 334 18.66 -7.04 3.97
CA SER A 334 18.78 -7.15 5.44
C SER A 334 20.07 -6.46 5.93
N ALA A 335 21.17 -6.60 5.19
CA ALA A 335 22.44 -5.94 5.50
C ALA A 335 22.34 -4.40 5.36
N GLN A 336 21.60 -3.89 4.37
CA GLN A 336 21.37 -2.46 4.22
C GLN A 336 20.48 -1.89 5.34
N ALA A 337 19.45 -2.63 5.77
CA ALA A 337 18.65 -2.22 6.92
C ALA A 337 19.44 -2.24 8.24
N ALA A 338 20.31 -3.25 8.45
CA ALA A 338 21.22 -3.27 9.59
C ALA A 338 22.18 -2.06 9.56
N ALA A 339 22.70 -1.71 8.38
CA ALA A 339 23.56 -0.54 8.21
C ALA A 339 22.80 0.77 8.47
N ALA A 340 21.56 0.90 7.98
CA ALA A 340 20.72 2.07 8.27
C ALA A 340 20.50 2.22 9.78
N LYS A 341 20.12 1.14 10.48
CA LYS A 341 19.98 1.13 11.94
C LYS A 341 21.27 1.54 12.65
N ALA A 342 22.44 1.12 12.15
CA ALA A 342 23.73 1.51 12.73
C ALA A 342 24.08 2.99 12.46
N VAL A 343 23.83 3.48 11.25
CA VAL A 343 24.13 4.86 10.85
C VAL A 343 23.27 5.85 11.63
N PHE A 344 21.96 5.60 11.72
CA PHE A 344 21.05 6.46 12.48
C PHE A 344 21.11 6.18 13.98
N GLY A 345 21.40 4.96 14.43
CA GLY A 345 21.42 4.59 15.85
C GLY A 345 20.06 4.53 16.53
N HIS A 346 18.98 4.46 15.75
CA HIS A 346 17.58 4.47 16.23
C HIS A 346 16.81 3.32 15.59
N ASP A 347 15.62 3.05 16.11
CA ASP A 347 14.67 2.16 15.44
C ASP A 347 14.22 2.77 14.11
N ILE A 348 14.25 1.94 13.06
CA ILE A 348 14.03 2.36 11.68
C ILE A 348 12.62 1.96 11.24
N LEU A 349 11.85 2.92 10.74
CA LEU A 349 10.59 2.68 10.02
C LEU A 349 10.83 2.92 8.53
N ILE A 350 10.58 1.93 7.68
CA ILE A 350 10.76 2.11 6.24
C ILE A 350 9.57 2.90 5.68
N TRP A 351 9.85 4.11 5.16
CA TRP A 351 8.98 4.79 4.21
C TRP A 351 9.27 4.21 2.84
N ASP A 352 8.40 3.33 2.36
CA ASP A 352 8.63 2.64 1.10
C ASP A 352 7.96 3.39 -0.05
N ASN A 353 8.75 3.96 -0.97
CA ASN A 353 8.23 4.66 -2.15
C ASN A 353 7.74 3.69 -3.24
N TYR A 354 6.73 2.90 -2.89
CA TYR A 354 5.97 2.05 -3.79
C TYR A 354 4.54 1.87 -3.24
N PRO A 355 3.48 2.00 -4.07
CA PRO A 355 3.48 2.22 -5.52
C PRO A 355 3.47 3.68 -5.99
N VAL A 356 3.88 4.67 -5.17
CA VAL A 356 3.85 6.10 -5.54
C VAL A 356 4.32 6.38 -6.98
N ASN A 357 3.54 7.17 -7.72
CA ASN A 357 3.74 7.42 -9.15
C ASN A 357 3.92 8.91 -9.50
N ASP A 358 4.10 9.78 -8.51
CA ASP A 358 4.30 11.21 -8.72
C ASP A 358 5.58 11.54 -9.54
N TYR A 359 6.61 10.70 -9.43
CA TYR A 359 7.82 10.77 -10.25
C TYR A 359 7.68 10.01 -11.58
N ALA A 360 6.74 9.06 -11.66
CA ALA A 360 6.55 8.14 -12.78
C ALA A 360 5.49 8.69 -13.76
N HIS A 361 5.78 9.87 -14.33
CA HIS A 361 4.86 10.61 -15.20
C HIS A 361 4.19 9.75 -16.28
N GLY A 362 2.86 9.75 -16.28
CA GLY A 362 2.03 9.00 -17.23
C GLY A 362 1.88 7.49 -16.93
N ARG A 363 2.45 6.99 -15.84
CA ARG A 363 2.41 5.57 -15.46
C ARG A 363 1.48 5.33 -14.28
N ILE A 364 0.75 4.22 -14.33
CA ILE A 364 0.04 3.63 -13.20
C ILE A 364 0.85 2.41 -12.75
N LEU A 365 1.11 2.24 -11.46
CA LEU A 365 2.03 1.21 -10.98
C LEU A 365 1.25 0.06 -10.36
N LEU A 366 1.12 -1.04 -11.10
CA LEU A 366 0.31 -2.21 -10.74
C LEU A 366 1.14 -3.50 -10.59
N ALA A 367 2.47 -3.40 -10.61
CA ALA A 367 3.37 -4.54 -10.55
C ALA A 367 3.45 -5.17 -9.13
N PRO A 368 4.08 -6.36 -8.97
CA PRO A 368 4.28 -6.97 -7.65
C PRO A 368 5.19 -6.12 -6.75
N TYR A 369 5.00 -6.20 -5.42
CA TYR A 369 5.91 -5.56 -4.47
C TYR A 369 7.17 -6.43 -4.24
N THR A 370 8.25 -6.13 -4.97
CA THR A 370 9.49 -6.92 -4.97
C THR A 370 10.67 -6.24 -4.26
N GLY A 371 11.78 -6.97 -4.15
CA GLY A 371 13.08 -6.40 -3.76
C GLY A 371 13.28 -6.15 -2.27
N ARG A 372 12.33 -6.52 -1.40
CA ARG A 372 12.48 -6.42 0.06
C ARG A 372 12.78 -7.79 0.64
N GLU A 373 13.96 -7.94 1.24
CA GLU A 373 14.35 -9.22 1.84
C GLU A 373 13.52 -9.52 3.10
N PRO A 374 13.11 -10.79 3.32
CA PRO A 374 12.41 -11.18 4.55
C PRO A 374 13.14 -10.80 5.86
N GLY A 375 14.48 -10.84 5.84
CA GLY A 375 15.33 -10.53 7.00
C GLY A 375 15.32 -9.06 7.42
N LEU A 376 14.69 -8.15 6.66
CA LEU A 376 14.50 -6.76 7.07
C LEU A 376 13.83 -6.64 8.45
N ALA A 377 12.92 -7.55 8.76
CA ALA A 377 12.18 -7.56 10.02
C ALA A 377 13.05 -7.73 11.28
N GLU A 378 14.33 -8.13 11.15
CA GLU A 378 15.28 -8.18 12.27
C GLU A 378 15.87 -6.79 12.61
N HIS A 379 15.73 -5.82 11.70
CA HIS A 379 16.44 -4.54 11.76
C HIS A 379 15.52 -3.31 11.70
N VAL A 380 14.27 -3.47 11.28
CA VAL A 380 13.30 -2.38 11.18
C VAL A 380 12.07 -2.66 12.04
N VAL A 381 11.41 -1.59 12.50
CA VAL A 381 10.14 -1.68 13.25
C VAL A 381 8.93 -1.66 12.34
N GLY A 382 9.11 -1.48 11.04
CA GLY A 382 8.01 -1.59 10.10
C GLY A 382 8.34 -1.17 8.70
N VAL A 383 7.35 -1.34 7.83
CA VAL A 383 7.36 -0.88 6.46
C VAL A 383 5.97 -0.30 6.17
N ILE A 384 5.94 0.93 5.68
CA ILE A 384 4.71 1.61 5.25
C ILE A 384 4.84 2.04 3.79
N SER A 385 3.78 1.82 3.02
CA SER A 385 3.68 2.20 1.62
C SER A 385 3.48 3.71 1.47
N ASN A 386 4.21 4.34 0.56
CA ASN A 386 3.79 5.59 -0.07
C ASN A 386 2.97 5.22 -1.32
N PRO A 387 1.64 5.42 -1.30
CA PRO A 387 0.74 5.04 -2.38
C PRO A 387 0.74 6.06 -3.52
N MET A 388 -0.02 5.77 -4.57
CA MET A 388 -0.25 6.66 -5.71
C MET A 388 -1.28 7.75 -5.37
N ASN A 389 -1.38 8.76 -6.25
CA ASN A 389 -2.50 9.71 -6.25
C ASN A 389 -3.87 9.01 -6.49
N GLN A 390 -3.86 7.77 -6.97
CA GLN A 390 -5.01 6.88 -7.17
C GLN A 390 -5.12 5.92 -5.96
N ALA A 391 -6.07 6.18 -5.06
CA ALA A 391 -6.21 5.48 -3.79
C ALA A 391 -6.65 4.02 -3.97
N ALA A 392 -7.70 3.78 -4.74
CA ALA A 392 -8.24 2.46 -5.02
C ALA A 392 -7.27 1.61 -5.85
N ALA A 393 -6.57 2.20 -6.82
CA ALA A 393 -5.52 1.51 -7.58
C ALA A 393 -4.34 1.06 -6.70
N SER A 394 -4.01 1.85 -5.66
CA SER A 394 -2.91 1.53 -4.73
C SER A 394 -3.18 0.30 -3.84
N LYS A 395 -4.45 -0.11 -3.68
CA LYS A 395 -4.85 -1.29 -2.88
C LYS A 395 -4.16 -2.57 -3.33
N LEU A 396 -3.89 -2.71 -4.63
CA LEU A 396 -3.17 -3.86 -5.19
C LEU A 396 -1.79 -4.04 -4.53
N ALA A 397 -1.02 -2.96 -4.40
CA ALA A 397 0.26 -3.01 -3.71
C ALA A 397 0.08 -3.17 -2.20
N LEU A 398 -0.88 -2.47 -1.59
CA LEU A 398 -1.13 -2.54 -0.14
C LEU A 398 -1.49 -3.95 0.36
N TYR A 399 -2.15 -4.76 -0.46
CA TYR A 399 -2.34 -6.19 -0.20
C TYR A 399 -1.00 -6.87 0.09
N SER A 400 0.02 -6.58 -0.72
CA SER A 400 1.36 -7.14 -0.55
C SER A 400 2.10 -6.58 0.66
N PHE A 401 1.88 -5.31 1.00
CA PHE A 401 2.38 -4.74 2.27
C PHE A 401 1.75 -5.41 3.49
N ALA A 402 0.48 -5.82 3.41
CA ALA A 402 -0.17 -6.57 4.48
C ALA A 402 0.47 -7.94 4.67
N GLU A 403 0.69 -8.68 3.58
CA GLU A 403 1.32 -10.01 3.65
C GLU A 403 2.78 -9.93 4.11
N PHE A 404 3.57 -9.02 3.52
CA PHE A 404 4.96 -8.81 3.93
C PHE A 404 5.05 -8.33 5.38
N GLY A 405 4.24 -7.35 5.79
CA GLY A 405 4.22 -6.81 7.15
C GLY A 405 3.85 -7.86 8.21
N TRP A 406 2.97 -8.79 7.86
CA TRP A 406 2.52 -9.83 8.77
C TRP A 406 3.53 -10.97 8.91
N LYS A 407 3.98 -11.54 7.79
CA LYS A 407 4.87 -12.72 7.79
C LYS A 407 5.89 -12.66 6.64
N PRO A 408 6.95 -11.83 6.78
CA PRO A 408 7.97 -11.67 5.75
C PRO A 408 8.63 -13.00 5.36
N ALA A 409 8.80 -13.93 6.32
CA ALA A 409 9.51 -15.19 6.14
C ALA A 409 8.93 -16.10 5.05
N THR A 410 7.62 -16.00 4.76
CA THR A 410 6.92 -16.77 3.72
C THR A 410 6.35 -15.89 2.62
N TYR A 411 6.70 -14.60 2.61
CA TYR A 411 6.23 -13.67 1.59
C TYR A 411 6.81 -14.05 0.21
N ASP A 412 5.90 -14.28 -0.73
CA ASP A 412 6.18 -14.51 -2.14
C ASP A 412 5.47 -13.42 -2.92
N ALA A 413 6.26 -12.54 -3.55
CA ALA A 413 5.74 -11.35 -4.21
C ALA A 413 4.79 -11.68 -5.36
N ASP A 414 5.11 -12.71 -6.15
CA ASP A 414 4.28 -13.12 -7.28
C ASP A 414 2.97 -13.74 -6.79
N ALA A 415 3.04 -14.63 -5.80
CA ALA A 415 1.85 -15.26 -5.25
C ALA A 415 0.93 -14.24 -4.53
N SER A 416 1.51 -13.29 -3.81
CA SER A 416 0.81 -12.15 -3.20
C SER A 416 0.11 -11.30 -4.26
N TRP A 417 0.83 -10.94 -5.30
CA TRP A 417 0.32 -10.13 -6.39
C TRP A 417 -0.86 -10.78 -7.12
N HIS A 418 -0.80 -12.08 -7.42
CA HIS A 418 -1.92 -12.80 -8.02
C HIS A 418 -3.15 -12.83 -7.09
N ARG A 419 -2.96 -12.94 -5.76
CA ARG A 419 -4.07 -12.83 -4.80
C ARG A 419 -4.66 -11.43 -4.78
N ALA A 420 -3.83 -10.38 -4.84
CA ALA A 420 -4.28 -9.00 -4.93
C ALA A 420 -5.10 -8.74 -6.20
N ILE A 421 -4.64 -9.24 -7.36
CA ILE A 421 -5.39 -9.20 -8.63
C ILE A 421 -6.73 -9.95 -8.49
N ALA A 422 -6.72 -11.15 -7.90
CA ALA A 422 -7.93 -11.94 -7.69
C ALA A 422 -8.93 -11.24 -6.78
N GLU A 423 -8.47 -10.53 -5.75
CA GLU A 423 -9.34 -9.71 -4.90
C GLU A 423 -10.00 -8.58 -5.69
N ARG A 424 -9.22 -7.82 -6.49
CA ARG A 424 -9.77 -6.73 -7.32
C ARG A 424 -10.76 -7.24 -8.37
N ALA A 425 -10.60 -8.48 -8.82
CA ALA A 425 -11.49 -9.16 -9.76
C ALA A 425 -12.71 -9.82 -9.09
N GLY A 426 -12.84 -9.80 -7.76
CA GLY A 426 -13.87 -10.55 -7.05
C GLY A 426 -13.80 -12.08 -7.29
N GLY A 427 -12.63 -12.59 -7.65
CA GLY A 427 -12.40 -13.99 -8.01
C GLY A 427 -12.85 -14.41 -9.42
N ASP A 428 -13.34 -13.49 -10.26
CA ASP A 428 -13.72 -13.81 -11.64
C ASP A 428 -12.50 -14.07 -12.53
N ALA A 429 -12.42 -15.26 -13.12
CA ALA A 429 -11.26 -15.69 -13.88
C ALA A 429 -10.99 -14.85 -15.15
N ALA A 430 -12.02 -14.32 -15.80
CA ALA A 430 -11.86 -13.49 -17.00
C ALA A 430 -11.32 -12.11 -16.62
N THR A 431 -11.83 -11.53 -15.53
CA THR A 431 -11.33 -10.27 -14.98
C THR A 431 -9.91 -10.39 -14.45
N ILE A 432 -9.55 -11.50 -13.79
CA ILE A 432 -8.17 -11.79 -13.38
C ILE A 432 -7.23 -11.72 -14.58
N ALA A 433 -7.53 -12.47 -15.65
CA ALA A 433 -6.70 -12.49 -16.85
C ALA A 433 -6.59 -11.11 -17.52
N ALA A 434 -7.67 -10.33 -17.53
CA ALA A 434 -7.66 -8.98 -18.08
C ALA A 434 -6.79 -8.02 -17.24
N LEU A 435 -6.88 -8.09 -15.91
CA LEU A 435 -6.04 -7.30 -15.00
C LEU A 435 -4.56 -7.68 -15.12
N GLU A 436 -4.23 -8.97 -15.27
CA GLU A 436 -2.85 -9.43 -15.51
C GLU A 436 -2.27 -8.85 -16.80
N VAL A 437 -3.06 -8.83 -17.89
CA VAL A 437 -2.67 -8.20 -19.16
C VAL A 437 -2.45 -6.70 -18.98
N PHE A 438 -3.36 -6.00 -18.30
CA PHE A 438 -3.23 -4.56 -18.07
C PHE A 438 -2.01 -4.22 -17.18
N ALA A 439 -1.75 -5.03 -16.16
CA ALA A 439 -0.61 -4.86 -15.28
C ALA A 439 0.74 -5.17 -15.97
N ASP A 440 0.79 -6.14 -16.91
CA ASP A 440 1.95 -6.35 -17.77
C ASP A 440 2.31 -5.06 -18.51
N LEU A 441 1.34 -4.45 -19.20
CA LEU A 441 1.55 -3.23 -19.98
C LEU A 441 2.00 -2.01 -19.15
N THR A 442 1.79 -2.06 -17.84
CA THR A 442 2.06 -0.96 -16.90
C THR A 442 3.16 -1.31 -15.89
N THR A 443 3.90 -2.40 -16.12
CA THR A 443 4.90 -2.91 -15.17
C THR A 443 6.06 -1.93 -14.91
N TYR A 444 6.56 -1.25 -15.94
CA TYR A 444 7.76 -0.42 -15.81
C TYR A 444 7.50 0.85 -15.00
N ASP A 445 8.31 1.09 -13.97
CA ASP A 445 8.32 2.34 -13.17
C ASP A 445 9.68 3.08 -13.21
N GLY A 446 10.70 2.48 -13.84
CA GLY A 446 12.04 3.06 -13.98
C GLY A 446 12.88 3.10 -12.70
N LYS A 447 12.40 2.47 -11.63
CA LYS A 447 13.06 2.34 -10.33
C LYS A 447 13.05 0.89 -9.85
N LEU A 448 11.92 0.43 -9.32
CA LEU A 448 11.74 -0.93 -8.80
C LEU A 448 11.58 -1.94 -9.93
N HIS A 449 10.82 -1.56 -10.96
CA HIS A 449 10.55 -2.39 -12.12
C HIS A 449 11.19 -1.77 -13.36
N LEU A 450 12.28 -2.41 -13.81
CA LEU A 450 13.12 -1.93 -14.92
C LEU A 450 12.79 -2.56 -16.28
N THR A 451 11.89 -3.54 -16.31
CA THR A 451 11.47 -4.22 -17.55
C THR A 451 10.08 -3.72 -17.95
N ASN A 452 9.93 -3.30 -19.20
CA ASN A 452 8.63 -2.89 -19.73
C ASN A 452 7.91 -4.07 -20.38
N ALA A 453 6.61 -4.19 -20.09
CA ALA A 453 5.69 -5.22 -20.61
C ALA A 453 6.36 -6.58 -20.86
N PRO A 454 6.91 -7.23 -19.82
CA PRO A 454 7.71 -8.46 -19.98
C PRO A 454 6.97 -9.60 -20.70
N VAL A 455 5.66 -9.75 -20.50
CA VAL A 455 4.85 -10.76 -21.20
C VAL A 455 4.68 -10.37 -22.65
N LEU A 456 4.26 -9.14 -22.96
CA LEU A 456 4.17 -8.65 -24.34
C LEU A 456 5.52 -8.78 -25.08
N ALA A 457 6.62 -8.34 -24.46
CA ALA A 457 7.95 -8.42 -25.04
C ALA A 457 8.35 -9.87 -25.36
N SER A 458 8.04 -10.81 -24.46
CA SER A 458 8.26 -12.25 -24.69
C SER A 458 7.42 -12.77 -25.87
N LYS A 459 6.13 -12.41 -25.95
CA LYS A 459 5.24 -12.79 -27.05
C LYS A 459 5.71 -12.25 -28.39
N LEU A 460 6.15 -11.00 -28.45
CA LEU A 460 6.69 -10.37 -29.65
C LEU A 460 8.03 -10.97 -30.09
N ALA A 461 8.88 -11.36 -29.14
CA ALA A 461 10.12 -12.07 -29.43
C ALA A 461 9.85 -13.46 -30.02
N ALA A 462 8.86 -14.20 -29.48
CA ALA A 462 8.43 -15.48 -30.02
C ALA A 462 7.84 -15.33 -31.44
N PHE A 463 6.95 -14.35 -31.65
CA PHE A 463 6.45 -13.98 -32.97
C PHE A 463 7.59 -13.77 -33.96
N LYS A 464 8.58 -12.95 -33.59
CA LYS A 464 9.73 -12.63 -34.45
C LYS A 464 10.55 -13.87 -34.81
N ALA A 465 10.79 -14.75 -33.84
CA ALA A 465 11.55 -15.98 -34.06
C ALA A 465 10.83 -16.92 -35.05
N THR A 466 9.51 -17.09 -34.88
CA THR A 466 8.68 -17.91 -35.77
C THR A 466 8.58 -17.28 -37.17
N TRP A 467 8.41 -15.96 -37.24
CA TRP A 467 8.33 -15.17 -38.48
C TRP A 467 9.64 -15.24 -39.30
N ASP A 468 10.78 -14.94 -38.67
CA ASP A 468 12.10 -14.97 -39.31
C ASP A 468 12.50 -16.41 -39.71
N GLY A 469 11.92 -17.43 -39.05
CA GLY A 469 12.04 -18.84 -39.40
C GLY A 469 11.25 -19.26 -40.66
N GLY A 470 10.38 -18.39 -41.18
CA GLY A 470 9.59 -18.61 -42.39
C GLY A 470 8.20 -19.20 -42.17
N ASP A 471 7.79 -19.46 -40.93
CA ASP A 471 6.42 -19.86 -40.60
C ASP A 471 5.54 -18.63 -40.30
N LEU A 472 5.19 -17.91 -41.36
CA LEU A 472 4.47 -16.65 -41.25
C LEU A 472 3.07 -16.84 -40.64
N ALA A 473 2.36 -17.88 -41.07
CA ALA A 473 1.01 -18.17 -40.57
C ALA A 473 1.03 -18.62 -39.10
N GLY A 474 2.00 -19.45 -38.71
CA GLY A 474 2.20 -19.84 -37.32
C GLY A 474 2.49 -18.64 -36.42
N ALA A 475 3.39 -17.75 -36.85
CA ALA A 475 3.73 -16.55 -36.09
C ALA A 475 2.49 -15.67 -35.82
N ILE A 476 1.66 -15.41 -36.83
CA ILE A 476 0.42 -14.64 -36.69
C ILE A 476 -0.55 -15.34 -35.72
N ALA A 477 -0.79 -16.64 -35.93
CA ALA A 477 -1.72 -17.41 -35.10
C ALA A 477 -1.31 -17.50 -33.63
N GLU A 478 -0.01 -17.47 -33.32
CA GLU A 478 0.50 -17.49 -31.95
C GLU A 478 0.34 -16.14 -31.23
N LEU A 479 0.46 -15.02 -31.95
CA LEU A 479 0.43 -13.67 -31.37
C LEU A 479 -0.99 -13.10 -31.27
N GLU A 480 -1.85 -13.36 -32.25
CA GLU A 480 -3.20 -12.79 -32.36
C GLU A 480 -4.01 -12.90 -31.05
N PRO A 481 -4.08 -14.05 -30.34
CA PRO A 481 -4.90 -14.18 -29.14
C PRO A 481 -4.46 -13.25 -27.99
N TYR A 482 -3.17 -12.97 -27.89
CA TYR A 482 -2.65 -12.07 -26.85
C TYR A 482 -2.95 -10.60 -27.18
N LEU A 483 -2.86 -10.21 -28.45
CA LEU A 483 -3.21 -8.85 -28.87
C LEU A 483 -4.72 -8.60 -28.75
N GLU A 484 -5.55 -9.61 -29.04
CA GLU A 484 -6.99 -9.57 -28.76
C GLU A 484 -7.27 -9.44 -27.25
N ALA A 485 -6.50 -10.13 -26.40
CA ALA A 485 -6.63 -9.99 -24.95
C ALA A 485 -6.29 -8.57 -24.47
N ILE A 486 -5.27 -7.92 -25.03
CA ILE A 486 -4.92 -6.51 -24.72
C ILE A 486 -6.08 -5.57 -25.08
N GLU A 487 -6.61 -5.66 -26.30
CA GLU A 487 -7.71 -4.80 -26.75
C GLU A 487 -8.97 -5.01 -25.90
N ASN A 488 -9.30 -6.26 -25.54
CA ASN A 488 -10.50 -6.58 -24.79
C ASN A 488 -10.38 -6.36 -23.27
N ALA A 489 -9.16 -6.23 -22.74
CA ALA A 489 -8.92 -6.12 -21.29
C ALA A 489 -9.71 -4.95 -20.68
N SER A 490 -9.72 -3.79 -21.34
CA SER A 490 -10.40 -2.60 -20.82
C SER A 490 -11.90 -2.80 -20.61
N ALA A 491 -12.58 -3.44 -21.55
CA ALA A 491 -14.01 -3.72 -21.42
C ALA A 491 -14.29 -4.76 -20.32
N GLN A 492 -13.46 -5.81 -20.26
CA GLN A 492 -13.59 -6.85 -19.23
C GLN A 492 -13.39 -6.26 -17.83
N ILE A 493 -12.33 -5.46 -17.62
CA ILE A 493 -12.01 -4.81 -16.34
C ILE A 493 -13.18 -3.92 -15.89
N ARG A 494 -13.67 -3.02 -16.74
CA ARG A 494 -14.80 -2.13 -16.40
C ARG A 494 -16.06 -2.87 -15.96
N SER A 495 -16.33 -4.02 -16.54
CA SER A 495 -17.52 -4.82 -16.19
C SER A 495 -17.32 -5.76 -15.00
N GLY A 496 -16.07 -6.02 -14.61
CA GLY A 496 -15.72 -7.16 -13.78
C GLY A 496 -15.00 -6.85 -12.47
N VAL A 497 -14.38 -5.66 -12.32
CA VAL A 497 -13.74 -5.30 -11.06
C VAL A 497 -14.77 -5.10 -9.96
N SER A 498 -14.42 -5.50 -8.73
CA SER A 498 -15.30 -5.41 -7.57
C SER A 498 -15.35 -4.00 -6.96
N ASP A 499 -14.35 -3.16 -7.26
CA ASP A 499 -14.19 -1.82 -6.73
C ASP A 499 -14.40 -0.78 -7.84
N PRO A 500 -15.53 -0.05 -7.87
CA PRO A 500 -15.82 0.92 -8.93
C PRO A 500 -14.86 2.12 -8.89
N GLU A 501 -14.24 2.44 -7.75
CA GLU A 501 -13.23 3.50 -7.70
C GLU A 501 -11.93 3.05 -8.37
N PHE A 502 -11.60 1.76 -8.36
CA PHE A 502 -10.47 1.24 -9.14
C PHE A 502 -10.70 1.45 -10.63
N GLU A 503 -11.90 1.17 -11.13
CA GLU A 503 -12.28 1.46 -12.52
C GLU A 503 -12.11 2.96 -12.81
N ALA A 504 -12.74 3.81 -12.01
CA ALA A 504 -12.73 5.26 -12.23
C ALA A 504 -11.31 5.87 -12.18
N GLU A 505 -10.44 5.35 -11.32
CA GLU A 505 -9.06 5.82 -11.19
C GLU A 505 -8.13 5.29 -12.28
N THR A 506 -8.45 4.16 -12.91
CA THR A 506 -7.62 3.56 -13.97
C THR A 506 -8.17 3.82 -15.39
N ASP A 507 -9.36 4.40 -15.51
CA ASP A 507 -10.12 4.55 -16.76
C ASP A 507 -9.30 5.14 -17.92
N SER A 508 -8.52 6.19 -17.66
CA SER A 508 -7.69 6.81 -18.70
C SER A 508 -6.58 5.87 -19.20
N TRP A 509 -5.97 5.07 -18.32
CA TRP A 509 -4.98 4.07 -18.72
C TRP A 509 -5.62 2.88 -19.43
N LEU A 510 -6.85 2.50 -19.07
CA LEU A 510 -7.63 1.49 -19.78
C LEU A 510 -7.97 1.94 -21.21
N ASP A 511 -8.38 3.21 -21.40
CA ASP A 511 -8.59 3.76 -22.74
C ASP A 511 -7.29 3.79 -23.57
N ALA A 512 -6.19 4.25 -22.97
CA ALA A 512 -4.90 4.25 -23.66
C ALA A 512 -4.46 2.83 -24.05
N SER A 513 -4.72 1.84 -23.18
CA SER A 513 -4.43 0.43 -23.44
C SER A 513 -5.28 -0.15 -24.56
N PHE A 514 -6.56 0.23 -24.64
CA PHE A 514 -7.44 -0.16 -25.74
C PHE A 514 -6.90 0.32 -27.09
N TYR A 515 -6.53 1.60 -27.21
CA TYR A 515 -5.99 2.16 -28.46
C TYR A 515 -4.64 1.56 -28.84
N TRP A 516 -3.73 1.35 -27.87
CA TRP A 516 -2.46 0.66 -28.12
C TRP A 516 -2.66 -0.81 -28.53
N GLY A 517 -3.63 -1.51 -27.92
CA GLY A 517 -4.04 -2.85 -28.32
C GLY A 517 -4.50 -2.91 -29.77
N GLY A 518 -5.38 -2.00 -30.17
CA GLY A 518 -5.81 -1.85 -31.56
C GLY A 518 -4.63 -1.59 -32.51
N ALA A 519 -3.71 -0.71 -32.14
CA ALA A 519 -2.54 -0.40 -32.95
C ALA A 519 -1.62 -1.62 -33.14
N LEU A 520 -1.43 -2.44 -32.08
CA LEU A 520 -0.68 -3.69 -32.16
C LEU A 520 -1.34 -4.70 -33.10
N ARG A 521 -2.68 -4.83 -33.06
CA ARG A 521 -3.41 -5.70 -33.99
C ARG A 521 -3.30 -5.23 -35.43
N GLN A 522 -3.40 -3.93 -35.67
CA GLN A 522 -3.17 -3.38 -37.01
C GLN A 522 -1.72 -3.58 -37.48
N ALA A 523 -0.74 -3.52 -36.57
CA ALA A 523 0.64 -3.86 -36.89
C ALA A 523 0.77 -5.34 -37.31
N LEU A 524 0.10 -6.26 -36.62
CA LEU A 524 0.03 -7.66 -37.02
C LEU A 524 -0.65 -7.83 -38.40
N ARG A 525 -1.72 -7.08 -38.67
CA ARG A 525 -2.38 -7.04 -39.99
C ARG A 525 -1.47 -6.53 -41.11
N VAL A 526 -0.58 -5.59 -40.83
CA VAL A 526 0.44 -5.15 -41.79
C VAL A 526 1.38 -6.30 -42.16
N PHE A 527 1.87 -7.07 -41.18
CA PHE A 527 2.68 -8.26 -41.46
C PHE A 527 1.92 -9.29 -42.29
N GLU A 528 0.68 -9.59 -41.93
CA GLU A 528 -0.20 -10.50 -42.69
C GLU A 528 -0.36 -10.05 -44.15
N ALA A 529 -0.76 -8.79 -44.36
CA ALA A 529 -0.98 -8.24 -45.70
C ALA A 529 0.31 -8.19 -46.54
N GLN A 530 1.46 -7.94 -45.92
CA GLN A 530 2.76 -8.03 -46.60
C GLN A 530 3.08 -9.46 -47.06
N ALA A 531 2.80 -10.46 -46.22
CA ALA A 531 2.99 -11.87 -46.58
C ALA A 531 2.08 -12.30 -47.75
N GLU A 532 0.89 -11.70 -47.83
CA GLU A 532 -0.07 -11.93 -48.92
C GLU A 532 0.20 -11.08 -50.18
N GLY A 533 1.08 -10.07 -50.09
CA GLY A 533 1.34 -9.12 -51.18
C GLY A 533 0.20 -8.12 -51.42
N ASN A 534 -0.62 -7.83 -50.40
CA ASN A 534 -1.76 -6.91 -50.46
C ASN A 534 -1.38 -5.50 -49.99
N GLU A 535 -0.81 -4.70 -50.90
CA GLU A 535 -0.40 -3.31 -50.63
C GLU A 535 -1.53 -2.38 -50.18
N SER A 536 -2.78 -2.64 -50.59
CA SER A 536 -3.94 -1.83 -50.19
C SER A 536 -4.28 -2.01 -48.72
N ASP A 537 -4.22 -3.25 -48.24
CA ASP A 537 -4.47 -3.57 -46.83
C ASP A 537 -3.32 -3.07 -45.96
N VAL A 538 -2.07 -3.12 -46.45
CA VAL A 538 -0.91 -2.53 -45.77
C VAL A 538 -1.12 -1.02 -45.56
N ALA A 539 -1.53 -0.29 -46.60
CA ALA A 539 -1.78 1.15 -46.48
C ALA A 539 -2.92 1.45 -45.49
N THR A 540 -4.02 0.71 -45.58
CA THR A 540 -5.19 0.88 -44.69
C THR A 540 -4.83 0.63 -43.23
N ALA A 541 -4.10 -0.45 -42.93
CA ALA A 541 -3.70 -0.76 -41.57
C ALA A 541 -2.69 0.27 -41.02
N ARG A 542 -1.82 0.84 -41.86
CA ARG A 542 -0.91 1.93 -41.46
C ARG A 542 -1.65 3.21 -41.10
N ASP A 543 -2.65 3.60 -41.88
CA ASP A 543 -3.47 4.78 -41.58
C ASP A 543 -4.24 4.59 -40.26
N GLU A 544 -4.75 3.37 -40.01
CA GLU A 544 -5.44 3.05 -38.76
C GLU A 544 -4.49 3.06 -37.55
N ILE A 545 -3.26 2.53 -37.68
CA ILE A 545 -2.22 2.63 -36.65
C ILE A 545 -1.98 4.09 -36.25
N GLU A 546 -1.81 4.99 -37.23
CA GLU A 546 -1.56 6.41 -36.97
C GLU A 546 -2.74 7.05 -36.22
N HIS A 547 -3.97 6.71 -36.63
CA HIS A 547 -5.18 7.18 -35.96
C HIS A 547 -5.25 6.72 -34.50
N LEU A 548 -5.06 5.43 -34.24
CA LEU A 548 -5.13 4.83 -32.90
C LEU A 548 -4.04 5.38 -31.97
N ILE A 549 -2.80 5.51 -32.46
CA ILE A 549 -1.70 6.11 -31.68
C ILE A 549 -1.97 7.57 -31.37
N THR A 550 -2.60 8.31 -32.30
CA THR A 550 -3.01 9.70 -32.04
C THR A 550 -4.02 9.75 -30.90
N GLN A 551 -5.05 8.90 -30.93
CA GLN A 551 -6.05 8.83 -29.85
C GLN A 551 -5.40 8.45 -28.50
N ALA A 552 -4.52 7.43 -28.48
CA ALA A 552 -3.80 7.03 -27.27
C ALA A 552 -2.99 8.20 -26.66
N ASN A 553 -2.31 8.98 -27.50
CA ASN A 553 -1.46 10.10 -27.08
C ASN A 553 -2.24 11.37 -26.68
N GLU A 554 -3.54 11.45 -26.95
CA GLU A 554 -4.41 12.55 -26.52
C GLU A 554 -4.94 12.35 -25.10
N ILE A 555 -4.98 11.11 -24.60
CA ILE A 555 -5.54 10.78 -23.29
C ILE A 555 -4.66 11.27 -22.14
N ARG A 556 -5.30 11.83 -21.11
CA ARG A 556 -4.70 12.31 -19.87
C ARG A 556 -5.57 11.84 -18.70
N ASP A 557 -4.96 11.53 -17.57
CA ASP A 557 -5.68 11.37 -16.31
C ASP A 557 -6.18 12.74 -15.81
N VAL A 558 -7.12 12.74 -14.87
CA VAL A 558 -7.64 13.95 -14.23
C VAL A 558 -6.75 14.44 -13.09
N ARG A 559 -5.94 13.55 -12.47
CA ARG A 559 -5.11 13.88 -11.31
C ARG A 559 -3.72 14.35 -11.75
N LEU A 560 -3.15 15.29 -10.99
CA LEU A 560 -1.73 15.62 -11.12
C LEU A 560 -0.86 14.49 -10.56
N PRO A 561 0.32 14.23 -11.15
CA PRO A 561 0.93 14.94 -12.29
C PRO A 561 0.46 14.45 -13.68
N HIS A 562 -0.29 13.36 -13.73
CA HIS A 562 -0.63 12.63 -14.96
C HIS A 562 -1.55 13.42 -15.91
N SER A 563 -2.29 14.41 -15.41
CA SER A 563 -3.09 15.32 -16.24
C SER A 563 -2.30 16.23 -17.18
N LYS A 564 -0.97 16.27 -17.05
CA LYS A 564 -0.09 17.11 -17.87
C LYS A 564 0.73 16.35 -18.91
N VAL A 565 0.64 15.02 -18.96
CA VAL A 565 1.52 14.17 -19.79
C VAL A 565 0.74 13.03 -20.45
N PRO A 566 1.11 12.58 -21.66
CA PRO A 566 0.58 11.36 -22.23
C PRO A 566 0.80 10.15 -21.33
N LEU A 567 -0.16 9.23 -21.34
CA LEU A 567 -0.05 7.98 -20.60
C LEU A 567 0.91 7.02 -21.30
N ARG A 568 1.59 6.19 -20.50
CA ARG A 568 2.62 5.26 -20.95
C ARG A 568 2.12 3.83 -20.79
N ILE A 569 1.91 3.15 -21.92
CA ILE A 569 1.42 1.78 -21.98
C ILE A 569 2.38 0.98 -22.86
N GLY A 570 3.10 0.01 -22.27
CA GLY A 570 4.02 -0.88 -22.99
C GLY A 570 5.11 -0.15 -23.81
N ASP A 571 5.51 1.06 -23.41
CA ASP A 571 6.41 1.89 -24.20
C ASP A 571 7.84 1.31 -24.31
N GLY A 572 8.48 1.46 -25.47
CA GLY A 572 9.69 0.73 -25.85
C GLY A 572 9.45 -0.72 -26.29
N VAL A 573 8.23 -1.26 -26.15
CA VAL A 573 7.85 -2.61 -26.60
C VAL A 573 6.77 -2.53 -27.68
N ALA A 574 5.64 -1.89 -27.37
CA ALA A 574 4.50 -1.80 -28.26
C ALA A 574 4.78 -0.91 -29.48
N ASP A 575 5.28 0.30 -29.25
CA ASP A 575 5.72 1.25 -30.27
C ASP A 575 6.86 0.68 -31.13
N ALA A 576 7.78 -0.08 -30.53
CA ALA A 576 8.86 -0.73 -31.27
C ALA A 576 8.35 -1.80 -32.25
N PHE A 577 7.30 -2.55 -31.88
CA PHE A 577 6.64 -3.49 -32.79
C PHE A 577 5.86 -2.79 -33.90
N VAL A 578 5.13 -1.73 -33.55
CA VAL A 578 4.44 -0.90 -34.54
C VAL A 578 5.42 -0.31 -35.54
N ALA A 579 6.54 0.27 -35.08
CA ALA A 579 7.57 0.85 -35.93
C ALA A 579 8.16 -0.17 -36.92
N GLN A 580 8.35 -1.42 -36.48
CA GLN A 580 8.79 -2.51 -37.35
C GLN A 580 7.78 -2.81 -38.46
N ALA A 581 6.48 -2.82 -38.16
CA ALA A 581 5.43 -3.07 -39.15
C ALA A 581 5.30 -1.91 -40.16
N THR A 582 5.35 -0.66 -39.69
CA THR A 582 5.17 0.52 -40.54
C THR A 582 6.43 0.90 -41.33
N GLY A 583 7.61 0.41 -40.93
CA GLY A 583 8.88 0.84 -41.49
C GLY A 583 9.32 2.23 -41.04
N SER A 584 8.70 2.76 -39.98
CA SER A 584 9.12 3.98 -39.31
C SER A 584 10.38 3.72 -38.50
N VAL A 585 11.35 4.63 -38.52
CA VAL A 585 12.49 4.58 -37.59
C VAL A 585 11.99 5.07 -36.23
N SER A 586 12.16 4.23 -35.20
CA SER A 586 11.80 4.51 -33.79
C SER A 586 12.43 5.78 -33.26
#